data_AF-R5D2J9-F1
#
_entry.id   AF-R5D2J9-F1
#
_cell.length_a   1.000
_cell.length_b   1.000
_cell.length_c   1.000
_cell.angle_alpha   90.00
_cell.angle_beta   90.00
_cell.angle_gamma   90.00
#
_symmetry.space_group_name_H-M   'P 1'
#
loop_
_entity.id
_entity.type
_entity.pdbx_description
1 polymer ?
#
loop_
_entity_poly.entity_id
_entity_poly.type
_entity_poly.pdbx_seq_one_letter_code
_entity_poly.pdbx_strand_id
1 'polypeptide(L)'
;MSKKKKHERLSWCPPENYKEFFSPLADEDFKAEHPIGYYILALFGVTVLLLPGIVFAFVLSDKGAEGYWPLLGLAGGFVFGIGLFNYVGIIIKQFLGHWVSIISFLLGGAMMYFTWIMC
;
A
#
# COMPACT_ATOMS: atom_id res chain seq x y z
N MET A 1 -37.21 8.29 -11.68
CA MET A 1 -36.02 7.51 -11.27
C MET A 1 -34.81 7.97 -12.08
N SER A 2 -34.07 8.97 -11.60
CA SER A 2 -32.84 9.42 -12.26
C SER A 2 -31.69 8.55 -11.76
N LYS A 3 -31.11 7.74 -12.66
CA LYS A 3 -29.84 7.05 -12.46
C LYS A 3 -28.75 8.10 -12.23
N LYS A 4 -28.56 8.54 -10.99
CA LYS A 4 -27.37 9.30 -10.60
C LYS A 4 -26.18 8.36 -10.81
N LYS A 5 -25.48 8.55 -11.94
CA LYS A 5 -24.08 8.14 -12.10
C LYS A 5 -23.39 8.58 -10.82
N LYS A 6 -23.06 7.62 -9.96
CA LYS A 6 -22.31 7.82 -8.73
C LYS A 6 -20.91 8.22 -9.21
N HIS A 7 -20.75 9.50 -9.50
CA HIS A 7 -19.45 10.11 -9.76
C HIS A 7 -18.58 9.64 -8.59
N GLU A 8 -17.59 8.80 -8.88
CA GLU A 8 -16.56 8.46 -7.91
C GLU A 8 -16.04 9.81 -7.42
N ARG A 9 -16.41 10.19 -6.19
CA ARG A 9 -15.82 11.37 -5.58
C ARG A 9 -14.34 11.07 -5.56
N LEU A 10 -13.52 11.89 -6.22
CA LEU A 10 -12.08 11.87 -5.99
C LEU A 10 -11.91 12.01 -4.48
N SER A 11 -11.65 10.89 -3.81
CA SER A 11 -11.45 10.83 -2.37
C SER A 11 -10.02 11.26 -2.17
N TRP A 12 -9.83 12.55 -1.96
CA TRP A 12 -8.52 13.11 -1.70
C TRP A 12 -8.07 12.75 -0.28
N CYS A 13 -8.97 12.91 0.69
CA CYS A 13 -8.73 12.63 2.10
C CYS A 13 -9.38 11.33 2.56
N PRO A 14 -8.90 10.73 3.67
CA PRO A 14 -9.56 9.59 4.30
C PRO A 14 -11.02 9.89 4.65
N PRO A 15 -11.94 8.93 4.44
CA PRO A 15 -13.33 9.09 4.87
C PRO A 15 -13.41 9.15 6.40
N GLU A 16 -14.44 9.80 6.94
CA GLU A 16 -14.58 9.97 8.41
C GLU A 16 -14.59 8.63 9.17
N ASN A 17 -15.13 7.59 8.54
CA ASN A 17 -15.22 6.24 9.10
C ASN A 17 -14.02 5.33 8.73
N TYR A 18 -12.88 5.89 8.30
CA TYR A 18 -11.71 5.10 7.87
C TYR A 18 -11.22 4.07 8.91
N LYS A 19 -11.46 4.32 10.19
CA LYS A 19 -11.09 3.40 11.28
C LYS A 19 -11.80 2.06 11.19
N GLU A 20 -13.02 2.05 10.65
CA GLU A 20 -13.81 0.82 10.45
C GLU A 20 -13.16 -0.10 9.41
N PHE A 21 -12.34 0.45 8.50
CA PHE A 21 -11.64 -0.35 7.49
C PHE A 21 -10.56 -1.25 8.10
N PHE A 22 -10.07 -0.91 9.29
CA PHE A 22 -9.11 -1.72 10.05
C PHE A 22 -9.78 -2.68 11.03
N SER A 23 -11.12 -2.74 11.05
CA SER A 23 -11.84 -3.67 11.91
C SER A 23 -11.82 -5.09 11.34
N PRO A 24 -11.68 -6.13 12.18
CA PRO A 24 -11.77 -7.53 11.73
C PRO A 24 -13.11 -7.85 11.05
N LEU A 25 -14.19 -7.19 11.48
CA LEU A 25 -15.54 -7.38 10.94
C LEU A 25 -15.64 -7.07 9.45
N ALA A 26 -14.96 -6.01 8.99
CA ALA A 26 -14.95 -5.64 7.58
C ALA A 26 -14.26 -6.70 6.70
N ASP A 27 -13.34 -7.46 7.29
CA ASP A 27 -12.61 -8.55 6.62
C ASP A 27 -13.43 -9.85 6.60
N GLU A 28 -14.20 -10.12 7.67
CA GLU A 28 -15.10 -11.27 7.78
C GLU A 28 -16.25 -11.21 6.78
N ASP A 29 -16.88 -10.04 6.60
CA ASP A 29 -17.99 -9.85 5.65
C ASP A 29 -17.54 -10.15 4.20
N PHE A 30 -16.38 -9.63 3.79
CA PHE A 30 -15.85 -9.88 2.44
C PHE A 30 -15.44 -11.34 2.24
N LYS A 31 -14.86 -11.97 3.27
CA LYS A 31 -14.49 -13.39 3.23
C LYS A 31 -15.70 -14.31 3.14
N ALA A 32 -16.81 -13.96 3.79
CA ALA A 32 -18.06 -14.70 3.71
C ALA A 32 -18.71 -14.61 2.32
N GLU A 33 -18.67 -13.44 1.69
CA GLU A 33 -19.23 -13.23 0.35
C GLU A 33 -18.36 -13.83 -0.76
N HIS A 34 -17.03 -13.76 -0.62
CA HIS A 34 -16.07 -14.14 -1.66
C HIS A 34 -14.87 -14.92 -1.09
N PRO A 35 -15.01 -16.20 -0.70
CA PRO A 35 -13.96 -16.95 -0.03
C PRO A 35 -12.70 -17.13 -0.89
N ILE A 36 -12.83 -17.42 -2.19
CA ILE A 36 -11.69 -17.53 -3.10
C ILE A 36 -11.12 -16.14 -3.45
N GLY A 37 -12.00 -15.17 -3.66
CA GLY A 37 -11.63 -13.78 -3.95
C GLY A 37 -10.82 -13.15 -2.83
N TYR A 38 -11.14 -13.48 -1.58
CA TYR A 38 -10.39 -13.08 -0.40
C TYR A 38 -8.94 -13.56 -0.45
N TYR A 39 -8.69 -14.84 -0.73
CA TYR A 39 -7.31 -15.35 -0.81
C TYR A 39 -6.51 -14.69 -1.94
N ILE A 40 -7.13 -14.49 -3.10
CA ILE A 40 -6.49 -13.81 -4.24
C ILE A 40 -6.16 -12.36 -3.85
N LEU A 41 -7.10 -11.66 -3.23
CA LEU A 41 -6.92 -10.27 -2.80
C LEU A 41 -5.84 -10.16 -1.71
N ALA A 42 -5.84 -11.06 -0.74
CA ALA A 42 -4.83 -11.09 0.32
C ALA A 42 -3.44 -11.34 -0.25
N LEU A 43 -3.30 -12.33 -1.15
CA LEU A 43 -2.04 -12.60 -1.83
C LEU A 43 -1.57 -11.40 -2.66
N PHE A 44 -2.48 -10.80 -3.43
CA PHE A 44 -2.20 -9.63 -4.23
C PHE A 44 -1.78 -8.44 -3.36
N GLY A 45 -2.49 -8.20 -2.25
CA GLY A 45 -2.20 -7.16 -1.28
C GLY A 45 -0.82 -7.32 -0.63
N VAL A 46 -0.51 -8.51 -0.12
CA VAL A 46 0.82 -8.82 0.44
C VAL A 46 1.91 -8.65 -0.61
N THR A 47 1.67 -9.12 -1.84
CA THR A 47 2.63 -8.97 -2.95
C THR A 47 2.90 -7.50 -3.21
N VAL A 48 1.85 -6.69 -3.41
CA VAL A 48 1.96 -5.25 -3.69
C VAL A 48 2.64 -4.49 -2.55
N LEU A 49 2.40 -4.89 -1.30
CA LEU A 49 2.98 -4.28 -0.11
C LEU A 49 4.49 -4.55 0.00
N LEU A 50 4.94 -5.76 -0.31
CA LEU A 50 6.34 -6.17 -0.12
C LEU A 50 7.21 -5.96 -1.37
N LEU A 51 6.60 -5.96 -2.56
CA LEU A 51 7.32 -5.91 -3.84
C LEU A 51 8.31 -4.73 -3.94
N PRO A 52 7.98 -3.48 -3.55
CA PRO A 52 8.93 -2.37 -3.68
C PRO A 52 10.21 -2.58 -2.85
N GLY A 53 10.07 -3.12 -1.63
CA GLY A 53 11.22 -3.43 -0.77
C GLY A 53 12.07 -4.57 -1.34
N ILE A 54 11.43 -5.62 -1.86
CA ILE A 54 12.11 -6.76 -2.50
C ILE A 54 12.89 -6.29 -3.74
N VAL A 55 12.24 -5.54 -4.64
CA VAL A 55 12.89 -4.97 -5.84
C VAL A 55 14.07 -4.09 -5.44
N PHE A 56 13.91 -3.26 -4.41
CA PHE A 56 14.99 -2.40 -3.94
C PHE A 56 16.17 -3.19 -3.35
N ALA A 57 15.91 -4.27 -2.63
CA ALA A 57 16.96 -5.17 -2.14
C ALA A 57 17.79 -5.76 -3.29
N PHE A 58 17.14 -6.15 -4.40
CA PHE A 58 17.84 -6.58 -5.61
C PHE A 58 18.66 -5.45 -6.25
N VAL A 59 18.14 -4.22 -6.29
CA VAL A 59 18.89 -3.06 -6.81
C VAL A 59 20.13 -2.76 -5.95
N LEU A 60 20.07 -3.04 -4.64
CA LEU A 60 21.16 -2.77 -3.72
C LEU A 60 22.21 -3.91 -3.65
N SER A 61 21.95 -5.08 -4.24
CA SER A 61 22.82 -6.25 -4.10
C SER A 61 24.23 -6.03 -4.62
N ASP A 62 24.38 -5.19 -5.64
CA ASP A 62 25.67 -4.94 -6.30
C ASP A 62 26.49 -3.85 -5.62
N LYS A 63 25.92 -3.09 -4.67
CA LYS A 63 26.57 -1.95 -4.01
C LYS A 63 27.33 -2.30 -2.73
N GLY A 64 27.14 -3.50 -2.17
CA GLY A 64 27.70 -3.85 -0.87
C GLY A 64 26.88 -3.21 0.26
N ALA A 65 25.92 -3.96 0.78
CA ALA A 65 25.00 -3.49 1.81
C ALA A 65 25.64 -3.50 3.20
N GLU A 66 26.38 -2.45 3.56
CA GLU A 66 26.99 -2.32 4.89
C GLU A 66 26.27 -1.30 5.79
N GLY A 67 26.24 -1.60 7.10
CA GLY A 67 25.63 -0.73 8.11
C GLY A 67 24.09 -0.77 8.13
N TYR A 68 23.48 0.29 8.66
CA TYR A 68 22.02 0.37 8.90
C TYR A 68 21.23 0.98 7.74
N TRP A 69 21.90 1.51 6.72
CA TRP A 69 21.24 2.13 5.57
C TRP A 69 20.33 1.17 4.80
N PRO A 70 20.70 -0.09 4.51
CA PRO A 70 19.80 -1.02 3.82
C PRO A 70 18.47 -1.23 4.54
N LEU A 71 18.46 -1.20 5.88
CA LEU A 71 17.24 -1.30 6.68
C LEU A 71 16.31 -0.11 6.45
N LEU A 72 16.85 1.10 6.35
CA LEU A 72 16.08 2.30 6.01
C LEU A 72 15.44 2.16 4.62
N GLY A 73 16.17 1.60 3.66
CA GLY A 73 15.67 1.36 2.31
C GLY A 73 14.56 0.31 2.26
N LEU A 74 14.70 -0.77 3.01
CA LEU A 74 13.64 -1.78 3.16
C LEU A 74 12.39 -1.21 3.84
N ALA A 75 12.57 -0.43 4.91
CA ALA A 75 11.47 0.29 5.56
C ALA A 75 10.80 1.28 4.59
N GLY A 76 11.59 1.98 3.78
CA GLY A 76 11.11 2.87 2.73
C GLY A 76 10.29 2.13 1.66
N GLY A 77 10.77 0.96 1.22
CA GLY A 77 10.06 0.09 0.29
C GLY A 77 8.72 -0.39 0.85
N PHE A 78 8.66 -0.74 2.13
CA PHE A 78 7.39 -1.07 2.81
C PHE A 78 6.44 0.13 2.86
N VAL A 79 6.93 1.32 3.22
CA VAL A 79 6.13 2.56 3.24
C VAL A 79 5.60 2.91 1.85
N PHE A 80 6.42 2.74 0.80
CA PHE A 80 5.98 2.88 -0.58
C PHE A 80 4.89 1.86 -0.94
N GLY A 81 5.08 0.61 -0.50
CA GLY A 81 4.12 -0.48 -0.63
C GLY A 81 2.77 -0.18 0.01
N ILE A 82 2.72 0.50 1.16
CA ILE A 82 1.46 0.98 1.78
C ILE A 82 0.70 1.90 0.80
N GLY A 83 1.42 2.77 0.10
CA GLY A 83 0.81 3.67 -0.89
C GLY A 83 0.20 2.92 -2.08
N LEU A 84 0.82 1.82 -2.51
CA LEU A 84 0.27 0.94 -3.55
C LEU A 84 -0.91 0.11 -3.01
N PHE A 85 -0.78 -0.44 -1.80
CA PHE A 85 -1.82 -1.22 -1.13
C PHE A 85 -3.10 -0.42 -0.93
N ASN A 86 -3.00 0.89 -0.69
CA ASN A 86 -4.18 1.77 -0.64
C ASN A 86 -5.04 1.65 -1.91
N TYR A 87 -4.45 1.53 -3.10
CA TYR A 87 -5.20 1.29 -4.35
C TYR A 87 -5.80 -0.11 -4.44
N VAL A 88 -5.17 -1.12 -3.84
CA VAL A 88 -5.79 -2.46 -3.66
C VAL A 88 -7.05 -2.32 -2.81
N GLY A 89 -7.05 -1.43 -1.81
CA GLY A 89 -8.21 -1.07 -1.00
C GLY A 89 -9.42 -0.58 -1.81
N ILE A 90 -9.25 -0.09 -3.04
CA ILE A 90 -10.38 0.28 -3.92
C ILE A 90 -11.26 -0.93 -4.22
N ILE A 91 -10.67 -2.12 -4.38
CA ILE A 91 -11.38 -3.36 -4.74
C ILE A 91 -12.40 -3.72 -3.65
N ILE A 92 -12.04 -3.50 -2.38
CA ILE A 92 -12.89 -3.73 -1.20
C ILE A 92 -13.62 -2.48 -0.71
N LYS A 93 -13.57 -1.39 -1.48
CA LYS A 93 -14.17 -0.08 -1.13
C LYS A 93 -13.60 0.52 0.18
N GLN A 94 -12.39 0.15 0.57
CA GLN A 94 -11.65 0.64 1.74
C GLN A 94 -10.52 1.61 1.35
N PHE A 95 -10.69 2.36 0.25
CA PHE A 95 -9.71 3.34 -0.19
C PHE A 95 -9.64 4.55 0.77
N LEU A 96 -8.43 4.84 1.28
CA LEU A 96 -8.19 5.93 2.25
C LEU A 96 -7.95 7.28 1.56
N GLY A 97 -7.99 7.33 0.24
CA GLY A 97 -7.83 8.55 -0.53
C GLY A 97 -6.40 8.78 -1.05
N HIS A 98 -6.30 9.65 -2.05
CA HIS A 98 -5.05 9.86 -2.80
C HIS A 98 -3.91 10.42 -1.96
N TRP A 99 -4.20 11.26 -0.95
CA TRP A 99 -3.15 11.84 -0.10
C TRP A 99 -2.34 10.79 0.65
N VAL A 100 -2.97 9.70 1.09
CA VAL A 100 -2.28 8.59 1.77
C VAL A 100 -1.24 7.98 0.83
N SER A 101 -1.63 7.67 -0.41
CA SER A 101 -0.70 7.12 -1.40
C SER A 101 0.42 8.10 -1.77
N ILE A 102 0.09 9.37 -2.00
CA ILE A 102 1.08 10.40 -2.37
C ILE A 102 2.12 10.54 -1.26
N ILE A 103 1.69 10.68 0.00
CA ILE A 103 2.59 10.83 1.15
C ILE A 103 3.45 9.58 1.31
N SER A 104 2.86 8.39 1.22
CA SER A 104 3.57 7.11 1.26
C SER A 104 4.64 6.98 0.16
N PHE A 105 4.33 7.39 -1.08
CA PHE A 105 5.30 7.33 -2.18
C PHE A 105 6.46 8.31 -1.99
N LEU A 106 6.16 9.53 -1.53
CA LEU A 106 7.20 10.54 -1.28
C LEU A 106 8.11 10.13 -0.12
N LEU A 107 7.53 9.71 1.02
CA LEU A 107 8.30 9.31 2.19
C LEU A 107 9.09 8.01 1.92
N GLY A 108 8.42 6.98 1.41
CA GLY A 108 9.04 5.70 1.08
C GLY A 108 10.14 5.86 0.03
N GLY A 109 9.85 6.61 -1.04
CA GLY A 109 10.81 6.91 -2.09
C GLY A 109 12.01 7.72 -1.59
N ALA A 110 11.80 8.70 -0.72
CA ALA A 110 12.90 9.45 -0.11
C ALA A 110 13.81 8.55 0.74
N MET A 111 13.26 7.68 1.59
CA MET A 111 14.03 6.73 2.41
C MET A 111 14.86 5.78 1.53
N MET A 112 14.27 5.25 0.46
CA MET A 112 14.96 4.40 -0.51
C MET A 112 16.07 5.15 -1.25
N TYR A 113 15.79 6.39 -1.68
CA TYR A 113 16.77 7.23 -2.38
C TYR A 113 17.97 7.58 -1.50
N PHE A 114 17.74 7.99 -0.25
CA PHE A 114 18.83 8.26 0.70
C PHE A 114 19.65 7.00 0.97
N THR A 115 18.99 5.86 1.16
CA THR A 115 19.68 4.58 1.30
C THR A 115 20.57 4.28 0.10
N TRP A 116 20.05 4.48 -1.12
CA TRP A 116 20.80 4.24 -2.34
C TRP A 116 22.01 5.16 -2.52
N ILE A 117 21.98 6.39 -1.98
CA ILE A 117 23.15 7.29 -2.00
C ILE A 117 24.19 6.90 -0.94
N MET A 118 23.73 6.44 0.22
CA MET A 118 24.58 6.20 1.39
C MET A 118 25.19 4.78 1.42
N CYS A 119 24.70 3.87 0.59
CA CYS A 119 25.31 2.56 0.27
C CYS A 119 26.07 2.63 -1.05
#